data_AF-A0A5D2JVD9-F1
#
_entry.id   AF-A0A5D2JVD9-F1
#
_cell.length_a   1.000
_cell.length_b   1.000
_cell.length_c   1.000
_cell.angle_alpha   90.00
_cell.angle_beta   90.00
_cell.angle_gamma   90.00
#
_symmetry.space_group_name_H-M   'P 1'
#
loop_
_entity.id
_entity.type
_entity.pdbx_description
1 polymer ?
#
loop_
_entity_poly.entity_id
_entity_poly.type
_entity_poly.pdbx_seq_one_letter_code
_entity_poly.pdbx_strand_id
1 'polypeptide(L)'
;MACLFLGGYACIDTIDGVGMNLMDIKKRAWSKVAVEATAPGLEEKLGKLAPAHVVAGSIASYFASSINVFSYKFNKNCLVVQWSGDNPNSLAVP
;
A
#
# COMPACT_ATOMS: atom_id res chain seq x y z
N MET A 1 1.83 5.30 3.68
CA MET A 1 3.15 5.31 4.38
C MET A 1 3.99 4.06 4.10
N ALA A 2 3.40 2.91 3.74
CA ALA A 2 4.13 1.69 3.32
C ALA A 2 5.32 1.93 2.37
N CYS A 3 5.18 2.86 1.41
CA CYS A 3 6.24 3.19 0.45
C CYS A 3 7.58 3.55 1.10
N LEU A 4 7.56 4.24 2.25
CA LEU A 4 8.77 4.60 2.96
C LEU A 4 9.51 3.35 3.44
N PHE A 5 8.79 2.42 4.08
CA PHE A 5 9.35 1.17 4.57
C PHE A 5 9.79 0.24 3.46
N LEU A 6 9.18 0.31 2.27
CA LEU A 6 9.62 -0.45 1.09
C LEU A 6 10.82 0.21 0.39
N GLY A 7 10.98 1.54 0.48
CA GLY A 7 11.91 2.29 -0.35
C GLY A 7 11.48 2.37 -1.82
N GLY A 8 10.17 2.27 -2.08
CA GLY A 8 9.57 2.23 -3.40
C GLY A 8 8.04 2.35 -3.32
N TYR A 9 7.34 2.33 -4.45
CA TYR A 9 5.88 2.47 -4.45
C TYR A 9 5.18 1.18 -3.97
N ALA A 10 4.43 1.29 -2.88
CA ALA A 10 3.47 0.28 -2.44
C ALA A 10 2.16 0.39 -3.24
N CYS A 11 1.43 -0.72 -3.34
CA CYS A 11 0.07 -0.68 -3.88
C CYS A 11 -0.88 -0.05 -2.87
N ILE A 12 -2.00 0.48 -3.35
CA ILE A 12 -3.16 0.77 -2.50
C ILE A 12 -3.87 -0.56 -2.25
N ASP A 13 -4.24 -0.81 -0.99
CA ASP A 13 -4.93 -2.04 -0.65
C ASP A 13 -6.44 -1.96 -1.01
N THR A 14 -7.06 -3.12 -1.22
CA THR A 14 -8.48 -3.21 -1.60
C THR A 14 -9.47 -2.69 -0.56
N ILE A 15 -9.08 -2.53 0.71
CA ILE A 15 -9.96 -2.05 1.76
C ILE A 15 -9.81 -0.53 1.95
N ASP A 16 -8.59 -0.01 1.97
CA ASP A 16 -8.35 1.45 2.00
C ASP A 16 -8.80 2.12 0.70
N GLY A 17 -8.64 1.43 -0.44
CA GLY A 17 -9.11 1.89 -1.75
C GLY A 17 -10.62 2.15 -1.84
N VAL A 18 -11.43 1.55 -0.96
CA VAL A 18 -12.88 1.80 -0.89
C VAL A 18 -13.19 3.25 -0.52
N GLY A 19 -12.33 3.89 0.27
CA GLY A 19 -12.51 5.28 0.71
C GLY A 19 -12.29 6.35 -0.38
N MET A 20 -11.89 5.95 -1.59
CA MET A 20 -11.43 6.87 -2.63
C MET A 20 -12.51 7.31 -3.63
N ASN A 21 -13.72 6.72 -3.60
CA ASN A 21 -14.76 6.86 -4.64
C ASN A 21 -14.36 6.37 -6.05
N LEU A 22 -13.22 5.68 -6.18
CA LEU A 22 -12.68 5.24 -7.47
C LEU A 22 -12.82 3.74 -7.73
N MET A 23 -13.21 2.96 -6.72
CA MET A 23 -13.16 1.50 -6.76
C MET A 23 -14.56 0.89 -6.97
N ASP A 24 -14.66 -0.10 -7.86
CA ASP A 24 -15.79 -1.03 -7.90
C ASP A 24 -15.58 -2.07 -6.79
N ILE A 25 -16.30 -1.88 -5.67
CA ILE A 25 -16.15 -2.68 -4.45
C ILE A 25 -16.44 -4.17 -4.73
N LYS A 26 -17.39 -4.49 -5.63
CA LYS A 26 -17.75 -5.88 -5.94
C LYS A 26 -16.66 -6.57 -6.75
N LYS A 27 -16.07 -5.87 -7.72
CA LYS A 27 -14.99 -6.40 -8.57
C LYS A 27 -13.61 -6.33 -7.92
N ARG A 28 -13.49 -5.57 -6.84
CA ARG A 28 -12.21 -5.25 -6.18
C ARG A 28 -11.18 -4.67 -7.15
N ALA A 29 -11.64 -3.82 -8.06
CA ALA A 29 -10.83 -3.21 -9.10
C ALA A 29 -11.20 -1.74 -9.24
N TRP A 30 -10.33 -0.95 -9.86
CA TRP A 30 -10.67 0.43 -10.21
C TRP A 30 -11.89 0.47 -11.14
N SER A 31 -12.83 1.35 -10.84
CA SER A 31 -13.95 1.65 -11.71
C SER A 31 -13.47 2.57 -12.82
N LYS A 32 -13.39 2.03 -14.05
CA LYS A 32 -12.96 2.79 -15.23
C LYS A 32 -13.69 4.12 -15.38
N VAL A 33 -15.02 4.11 -15.21
CA VAL A 33 -15.86 5.32 -15.30
C VAL A 33 -15.47 6.36 -14.24
N ALA A 34 -15.26 5.94 -12.98
CA ALA A 34 -14.91 6.85 -11.91
C ALA A 34 -13.50 7.44 -12.08
N VAL A 35 -12.54 6.61 -12.51
CA VAL A 35 -11.16 7.03 -12.76
C VAL A 35 -11.09 8.02 -13.93
N GLU A 36 -11.75 7.71 -15.06
CA GLU A 36 -11.79 8.58 -16.25
C GLU A 36 -12.50 9.91 -15.96
N ALA A 37 -13.57 9.89 -15.15
CA ALA A 37 -14.27 11.11 -14.74
C ALA A 37 -13.44 11.99 -13.80
N THR A 38 -12.44 11.43 -13.11
CA THR A 38 -11.63 12.15 -12.12
C THR A 38 -10.44 12.84 -12.77
N ALA A 39 -9.62 12.13 -13.54
CA ALA A 39 -8.47 12.72 -14.23
C ALA A 39 -7.90 11.82 -15.34
N PRO A 40 -7.35 12.41 -16.43
CA PRO A 40 -6.67 11.65 -17.47
C PRO A 40 -5.39 10.99 -16.93
N GLY A 41 -5.17 9.73 -17.32
CA GLY A 41 -3.99 8.95 -16.92
C GLY A 41 -3.92 8.59 -15.43
N LEU A 42 -5.03 8.71 -14.69
CA LEU A 42 -5.05 8.48 -13.25
C LEU A 42 -4.80 7.00 -12.88
N GLU A 43 -5.30 6.05 -13.66
CA GLU A 43 -5.11 4.60 -13.38
C GLU A 43 -3.62 4.22 -13.32
N GLU A 44 -2.81 4.75 -14.23
CA GLU A 44 -1.35 4.51 -14.26
C GLU A 44 -0.67 5.05 -13.00
N LYS A 45 -1.10 6.22 -12.52
CA LYS A 45 -0.57 6.86 -11.30
C LYS A 45 -0.97 6.14 -10.02
N LEU A 46 -2.18 5.58 -9.99
CA LEU A 46 -2.66 4.77 -8.86
C LEU A 46 -1.99 3.39 -8.81
N GLY A 47 -1.63 2.85 -9.97
CA GLY A 47 -1.14 1.49 -10.09
C GLY A 47 -2.22 0.44 -9.79
N LYS A 48 -1.79 -0.80 -9.54
CA LYS A 48 -2.71 -1.91 -9.26
C LYS A 48 -3.12 -1.90 -7.79
N LEU A 49 -4.37 -2.29 -7.53
CA LEU A 49 -4.82 -2.65 -6.19
C LEU A 49 -4.20 -3.98 -5.75
N ALA A 50 -3.98 -4.12 -4.44
CA ALA A 50 -3.52 -5.35 -3.82
C ALA A 50 -4.44 -5.78 -2.65
N PRO A 51 -4.59 -7.07 -2.33
CA PRO A 51 -5.32 -7.47 -1.13
C PRO A 51 -4.59 -6.98 0.15
N ALA A 52 -5.34 -6.59 1.19
CA ALA A 52 -4.78 -6.03 2.43
C ALA A 52 -3.68 -6.87 3.11
N HIS A 53 -3.79 -8.20 3.02
CA HIS A 53 -2.96 -9.14 3.79
C HIS A 53 -1.72 -9.66 3.03
N VAL A 54 -1.45 -9.17 1.81
CA VAL A 54 -0.29 -9.65 1.04
C VAL A 54 0.97 -8.89 1.40
N VAL A 55 2.11 -9.57 1.25
CA VAL A 55 3.43 -8.94 1.37
C VAL A 55 3.62 -7.97 0.21
N ALA A 56 3.81 -6.69 0.53
CA ALA A 56 4.14 -5.65 -0.43
C ALA A 56 5.61 -5.72 -0.87
N GLY A 57 6.49 -6.19 0.01
CA GLY A 57 7.91 -6.38 -0.29
C GLY A 57 8.76 -6.56 0.97
N SER A 58 10.08 -6.54 0.80
CA SER A 58 11.03 -6.49 1.91
C SER A 58 11.28 -5.05 2.36
N ILE A 59 11.67 -4.88 3.63
CA ILE A 59 12.02 -3.58 4.16
C ILE A 59 13.21 -2.95 3.40
N ALA A 60 13.18 -1.63 3.22
CA ALA A 60 14.25 -0.88 2.58
C ALA A 60 15.55 -1.02 3.37
N SER A 61 16.67 -1.11 2.64
CA SER A 61 18.01 -1.19 3.23
C SER A 61 18.32 -0.03 4.17
N TYR A 62 17.68 1.14 3.97
CA TYR A 62 17.75 2.27 4.88
C TYR A 62 17.41 1.90 6.33
N PHE A 63 16.40 1.07 6.57
CA PHE A 63 15.99 0.67 7.93
C PHE A 63 16.79 -0.52 8.48
N ALA A 64 17.36 -1.34 7.61
CA ALA A 64 18.22 -2.46 8.02
C ALA A 64 19.68 -2.03 8.29
N SER A 65 20.11 -0.91 7.71
CA SER A 65 21.49 -0.45 7.74
C SER A 65 21.92 0.04 9.13
N SER A 66 23.09 -0.40 9.58
CA SER A 66 23.70 -0.01 10.86
C SER A 66 24.50 1.29 10.79
N ILE A 67 24.76 1.81 9.58
CA ILE A 67 25.64 2.97 9.35
C ILE A 67 24.88 4.31 9.22
N ASN A 68 23.55 4.29 9.31
CA ASN A 68 22.74 5.49 9.22
C ASN A 68 22.74 6.28 10.54
N VAL A 69 22.55 7.61 10.45
CA VAL A 69 22.49 8.54 11.60
C VAL A 69 21.51 8.06 12.68
N PHE A 70 20.42 7.41 12.25
CA PHE A 70 19.52 6.64 13.11
C PHE A 70 19.64 5.15 12.75
N SER A 71 20.22 4.35 13.64
CA SER A 71 20.42 2.92 13.44
C SER A 71 19.18 2.14 13.90
N TYR A 72 18.29 1.80 12.97
CA TYR A 72 17.05 1.09 13.28
C TYR A 72 17.22 -0.45 13.34
N LYS A 73 18.28 -0.99 12.72
CA LYS A 73 18.71 -2.40 12.79
C LYS A 73 17.59 -3.41 12.53
N PHE A 74 16.66 -3.12 11.63
CA PHE A 74 15.65 -4.09 11.21
C PHE A 74 16.32 -5.33 10.60
N ASN A 75 15.72 -6.51 10.80
CA ASN A 75 16.15 -7.71 10.08
C ASN A 75 16.02 -7.46 8.57
N LYS A 76 17.07 -7.76 7.80
CA LYS A 76 17.07 -7.62 6.33
C LYS A 76 15.96 -8.42 5.63
N ASN A 77 15.45 -9.46 6.28
CA ASN A 77 14.33 -10.28 5.80
C ASN A 77 12.97 -9.81 6.35
N CYS A 78 12.91 -8.66 7.01
CA CYS A 78 11.65 -8.10 7.50
C CYS A 78 10.74 -7.79 6.31
N LEU A 79 9.52 -8.30 6.39
CA LEU A 79 8.50 -8.14 5.36
C LEU A 79 7.62 -6.94 5.71
N VAL A 80 7.27 -6.16 4.69
CA VAL A 80 6.27 -5.11 4.76
C VAL A 80 5.01 -5.66 4.12
N VAL A 81 3.94 -5.80 4.90
CA VAL A 81 2.59 -6.14 4.41
C VAL A 81 1.94 -4.87 3.84
N GLN A 82 0.99 -5.00 2.92
CA GLN A 82 0.21 -3.84 2.45
C GLN A 82 -0.40 -3.13 3.66
N TRP A 83 -0.33 -1.80 3.64
CA TRP A 83 -0.97 -1.00 4.68
C TRP A 83 -2.43 -0.76 4.30
N SER A 84 -3.28 -0.66 5.31
CA SER A 84 -4.67 -0.30 5.15
C SER A 84 -5.04 0.91 6.00
N GLY A 85 -6.26 1.42 5.80
CA GLY A 85 -6.83 2.51 6.58
C GLY A 85 -6.99 2.13 8.06
N ASP A 86 -7.12 3.13 8.91
CA ASP A 86 -7.26 2.98 10.37
C ASP A 86 -8.55 2.24 10.78
N ASN A 87 -9.68 2.54 10.13
CA ASN A 87 -10.95 1.87 10.38
C ASN A 87 -10.89 0.37 10.02
N PRO A 88 -10.42 -0.04 8.82
CA PRO A 88 -10.12 -1.44 8.52
C PRO A 88 -9.19 -2.11 9.52
N ASN A 89 -8.10 -1.43 9.92
CA ASN A 89 -7.14 -1.99 10.87
C ASN A 89 -7.74 -2.15 12.27
N SER A 90 -8.70 -1.31 12.66
CA SER A 90 -9.43 -1.43 13.92
C SER A 90 -10.43 -2.60 13.91
N LEU A 91 -10.96 -2.95 12.74
CA LEU A 91 -11.82 -4.13 12.55
C LEU A 91 -11.02 -5.43 12.53
N ALA A 92 -9.75 -5.39 12.14
CA ALA A 92 -8.91 -6.58 12.03
C ALA A 92 -8.84 -7.32 13.37
N VAL A 93 -9.21 -8.60 13.34
CA VAL A 93 -9.09 -9.51 14.50
C VAL A 93 -7.92 -10.47 14.27
N PRO A 94 -7.25 -10.93 15.34
CA PRO A 94 -6.15 -11.89 15.26
C PRO A 94 -6.52 -13.22 14.60
#